data_AF-A0L641-F1
#
_entry.id   AF-A0L641-F1
#
_cell.length_a   1.000
_cell.length_b   1.000
_cell.length_c   1.000
_cell.angle_alpha   90.00
_cell.angle_beta   90.00
_cell.angle_gamma   90.00
#
_symmetry.space_group_name_H-M   'P 1'
#
loop_
_entity.id
_entity.type
_entity.pdbx_description
1 polymer ?
#
loop_
_entity_poly.entity_id
_entity_poly.type
_entity_poly.pdbx_seq_one_letter_code
_entity_poly.pdbx_strand_id
1 'polypeptide(L)'
;MTAALTVDPTTADAQGVAGEILIQYIERIERLEEEKAGIAEDIRDVYAEAKGNGFDVKVIRELVKIRKMEQHELDEKEMLLHLYRQAIGMG
;
A
#
# COMPACT_ATOMS: atom_id res chain seq x y z
N MET A 1 30.50 47.53 -10.79
CA MET A 1 31.34 46.36 -10.45
C MET A 1 30.39 45.20 -10.23
N THR A 2 30.00 44.55 -11.32
CA THR A 2 29.02 43.45 -11.33
C THR A 2 29.83 42.17 -11.41
N ALA A 3 29.94 41.45 -10.30
CA ALA A 3 30.65 40.17 -10.25
C ALA A 3 29.84 39.14 -11.03
N ALA A 4 30.39 38.67 -12.16
CA ALA A 4 29.87 37.53 -12.87
C ALA A 4 29.98 36.30 -11.96
N LEU A 5 28.84 35.72 -11.60
CA LEU A 5 28.76 34.44 -10.92
C LEU A 5 29.26 33.38 -11.91
N THR A 6 30.52 32.99 -11.80
CA THR A 6 31.08 31.85 -12.53
C THR A 6 30.42 30.60 -11.98
N VAL A 7 29.46 30.05 -12.71
CA VAL A 7 28.97 28.68 -12.50
C VAL A 7 30.16 27.76 -12.73
N ASP A 8 30.63 27.14 -11.64
CA ASP A 8 31.71 26.17 -11.66
C ASP A 8 31.24 24.94 -12.48
N PRO A 9 31.97 24.50 -13.52
CA PRO A 9 31.55 23.38 -14.37
C PRO A 9 31.29 22.10 -13.56
N THR A 10 31.94 21.95 -12.40
CA THR A 10 31.76 20.82 -11.49
C THR A 10 30.34 20.70 -10.92
N THR A 11 29.62 21.81 -10.75
CA THR A 11 28.24 21.78 -10.23
C THR A 11 27.21 21.50 -11.32
N ALA A 12 27.42 22.02 -12.54
CA ALA A 12 26.56 21.75 -13.68
C ALA A 12 26.50 20.25 -14.02
N ASP A 13 27.65 19.56 -13.99
CA ASP A 13 27.73 18.12 -14.22
C ASP A 13 27.07 17.32 -13.08
N ALA A 14 27.26 17.74 -11.83
CA ALA A 14 26.60 17.12 -10.67
C ALA A 14 25.07 17.32 -10.67
N GLN A 15 24.58 18.46 -11.15
CA GLN A 15 23.15 18.70 -11.38
C GLN A 15 22.59 17.80 -12.48
N GLY A 16 23.36 17.56 -13.55
CA GLY A 16 23.00 16.62 -14.62
C GLY A 16 22.86 15.19 -14.10
N VAL A 17 23.87 14.70 -13.36
CA VAL A 17 23.87 13.35 -12.75
C VAL A 17 22.73 13.20 -11.73
N ALA A 18 22.46 14.22 -10.91
CA ALA A 18 21.34 14.19 -9.96
C ALA A 18 19.97 14.09 -10.67
N GLY A 19 19.81 14.76 -11.82
CA GLY A 19 18.61 14.68 -12.64
C GLY A 19 18.40 13.29 -13.25
N GLU A 20 19.45 12.67 -13.78
CA GLU A 20 19.39 11.31 -14.34
C GLU A 20 19.01 10.25 -13.28
N ILE A 21 19.58 10.34 -12.08
CA ILE A 21 19.23 9.46 -10.96
C ILE A 21 17.77 9.64 -10.55
N LEU A 22 17.29 10.89 -10.49
CA LEU A 22 15.89 11.18 -10.16
C LEU A 22 14.93 10.56 -11.19
N ILE A 23 15.23 10.68 -12.49
CA ILE A 23 14.44 10.07 -13.56
C ILE A 23 14.36 8.55 -13.39
N GLN A 24 15.49 7.89 -13.10
CA GLN A 24 15.50 6.44 -12.86
C GLN A 24 14.60 6.02 -11.69
N TYR A 25 14.56 6.80 -10.61
CA TYR A 25 13.62 6.53 -9.50
C TYR A 25 12.17 6.71 -9.92
N ILE A 26 11.86 7.79 -10.64
CA ILE A 26 10.49 8.08 -11.13
C ILE A 26 10.01 6.95 -12.03
N GLU A 27 10.78 6.57 -13.05
CA GLU A 27 10.41 5.51 -13.98
C GLU A 27 10.20 4.16 -13.28
N ARG A 28 11.02 3.86 -12.26
CA ARG A 28 10.83 2.64 -11.45
C ARG A 28 9.53 2.69 -10.65
N ILE A 29 9.21 3.84 -10.06
CA ILE A 29 7.96 4.02 -9.29
C ILE A 29 6.74 3.94 -10.20
N GLU A 30 6.78 4.55 -11.39
CA GLU A 30 5.66 4.52 -12.34
C GLU A 30 5.35 3.10 -12.79
N ARG A 31 6.38 2.30 -13.12
CA ARG A 31 6.19 0.87 -13.42
C ARG A 31 5.57 0.10 -12.25
N LEU A 32 6.05 0.35 -11.03
CA LEU A 32 5.50 -0.32 -9.83
C LEU A 32 4.05 0.10 -9.55
N GLU A 33 3.66 1.35 -9.80
CA GLU A 33 2.28 1.80 -9.66
C GLU A 33 1.38 1.18 -10.73
N GLU A 34 1.86 0.99 -11.96
CA GLU A 34 1.14 0.26 -13.01
C GLU A 34 0.93 -1.22 -12.63
N GLU A 35 1.98 -1.92 -12.18
CA GLU A 35 1.89 -3.31 -11.70
C GLU A 35 0.89 -3.43 -10.53
N LYS A 36 0.97 -2.51 -9.57
CA LYS A 36 0.04 -2.44 -8.43
C LYS A 36 -1.39 -2.19 -8.87
N ALA A 37 -1.62 -1.37 -9.89
CA ALA A 37 -2.94 -1.13 -10.45
C ALA A 37 -3.52 -2.40 -11.08
N GLY A 38 -2.71 -3.15 -11.85
CA GLY A 38 -3.08 -4.45 -12.42
C GLY A 38 -3.45 -5.47 -11.33
N ILE A 39 -2.59 -5.63 -10.31
CA ILE A 39 -2.87 -6.52 -9.17
C ILE A 39 -4.17 -6.10 -8.45
N ALA A 40 -4.42 -4.81 -8.29
CA ALA A 40 -5.64 -4.32 -7.67
C ALA A 40 -6.89 -4.58 -8.51
N GLU A 41 -6.77 -4.68 -9.84
CA GLU A 41 -7.84 -5.11 -10.74
C GLU A 41 -8.08 -6.60 -10.64
N ASP A 42 -7.04 -7.43 -10.69
CA ASP A 42 -7.15 -8.89 -10.50
C ASP A 42 -7.84 -9.23 -9.16
N ILE A 43 -7.47 -8.55 -8.08
CA ILE A 43 -8.11 -8.71 -6.76
C ILE A 43 -9.60 -8.33 -6.82
N ARG A 44 -9.97 -7.27 -7.56
CA ARG A 44 -11.37 -6.86 -7.74
C ARG A 44 -12.16 -7.93 -8.48
N ASP A 45 -11.58 -8.52 -9.52
CA ASP A 45 -12.22 -9.57 -10.31
C ASP A 45 -12.44 -10.84 -9.49
N VAL A 46 -11.49 -11.24 -8.66
CA VAL A 46 -11.66 -12.37 -7.72
C VAL A 46 -12.80 -12.11 -6.73
N TYR A 47 -12.91 -10.88 -6.19
CA TYR A 47 -14.05 -10.54 -5.33
C TYR A 47 -15.38 -10.53 -6.09
N ALA A 48 -15.39 -10.11 -7.36
CA ALA A 48 -16.58 -10.13 -8.21
C ALA A 48 -17.01 -11.56 -8.53
N GLU A 49 -16.07 -12.45 -8.84
CA GLU A 49 -16.30 -13.88 -9.04
C GLU A 49 -16.88 -14.52 -7.76
N ALA A 50 -16.28 -14.27 -6.60
CA ALA A 50 -16.80 -14.75 -5.32
C ALA A 50 -18.25 -14.31 -5.07
N LYS A 51 -18.58 -13.06 -5.41
CA LYS A 51 -19.96 -12.56 -5.35
C LYS A 51 -20.88 -13.31 -6.31
N GLY A 52 -20.45 -13.55 -7.55
CA GLY A 52 -21.20 -14.32 -8.55
C GLY A 52 -21.47 -15.76 -8.11
N ASN A 53 -20.54 -16.35 -7.34
CA ASN A 53 -20.67 -17.66 -6.73
C ASN A 53 -21.47 -17.67 -5.41
N GLY A 54 -22.04 -16.52 -4.99
CA GLY A 54 -22.93 -16.42 -3.84
C GLY A 54 -22.26 -16.18 -2.49
N PHE A 55 -20.96 -15.85 -2.46
CA PHE A 55 -20.27 -15.51 -1.21
C PHE A 55 -20.46 -14.03 -0.81
N ASP A 56 -20.47 -13.76 0.50
CA ASP A 56 -20.43 -12.39 1.01
C ASP A 56 -19.00 -11.82 0.95
N VAL A 57 -18.79 -10.87 0.03
CA VAL A 57 -17.50 -10.21 -0.19
C VAL A 57 -16.99 -9.46 1.05
N LYS A 58 -17.88 -8.91 1.90
CA LYS A 58 -17.46 -8.21 3.13
C LYS A 58 -16.84 -9.20 4.11
N VAL A 59 -17.45 -10.36 4.26
CA VAL A 59 -16.94 -11.44 5.12
C VAL A 59 -15.60 -11.94 4.59
N ILE A 60 -15.45 -12.16 3.29
CA ILE A 60 -14.16 -12.58 2.70
C ILE A 60 -13.07 -11.54 2.97
N ARG A 61 -13.35 -10.23 2.80
CA ARG A 61 -12.38 -9.16 3.10
C ARG A 61 -11.93 -9.18 4.56
N GLU A 62 -12.85 -9.44 5.48
CA GLU A 62 -12.53 -9.58 6.90
C GLU A 62 -11.65 -10.81 7.16
N LEU A 63 -11.95 -11.96 6.54
CA LEU A 63 -11.10 -13.15 6.62
C LEU A 63 -9.69 -12.91 6.07
N VAL A 64 -9.56 -12.21 4.93
CA VAL A 64 -8.24 -11.85 4.39
C VAL A 64 -7.47 -10.94 5.35
N LYS A 65 -8.15 -10.01 6.04
CA LYS A 65 -7.52 -9.16 7.05
C LYS A 65 -7.06 -9.98 8.26
N ILE A 66 -7.92 -10.86 8.79
CA ILE A 66 -7.61 -11.74 9.93
C ILE A 66 -6.40 -12.62 9.59
N ARG A 67 -6.35 -13.19 8.39
CA ARG A 67 -5.23 -14.05 7.95
C ARG A 67 -3.89 -13.33 7.81
N LYS A 68 -3.88 -11.99 7.78
CA LYS A 68 -2.66 -11.17 7.75
C LYS A 68 -2.20 -10.75 9.14
N MET A 69 -3.01 -10.95 10.18
CA MET A 69 -2.65 -10.59 11.55
C MET A 69 -1.79 -11.70 12.17
N GLU A 70 -0.91 -11.31 13.09
CA GLU A 70 -0.19 -12.27 13.93
C GLU A 70 -1.16 -12.94 14.89
N GLN A 71 -0.92 -14.22 15.22
CA GLN A 71 -1.86 -15.01 16.03
C GLN A 71 -2.17 -14.36 17.39
N HIS A 72 -1.15 -13.82 18.05
CA HIS A 72 -1.33 -13.17 19.36
C HIS A 72 -2.17 -11.88 19.29
N GLU A 73 -2.04 -11.09 18.22
CA GLU A 73 -2.87 -9.89 18.00
C GLU A 73 -4.34 -10.27 17.76
N LEU A 74 -4.57 -11.39 17.07
CA LEU A 74 -5.91 -11.90 16.85
C LEU A 74 -6.54 -12.37 18.17
N ASP A 75 -5.82 -13.16 18.95
CA ASP A 75 -6.29 -13.69 20.24
C ASP A 75 -6.64 -12.55 21.22
N GLU A 76 -5.78 -11.52 21.31
CA GLU A 76 -6.03 -10.34 22.15
C GLU A 76 -7.29 -9.59 21.70
N LYS A 77 -7.44 -9.37 20.39
CA LYS A 77 -8.62 -8.71 19.82
C LYS A 77 -9.90 -9.50 20.06
N GLU A 78 -9.87 -10.83 19.93
CA GLU A 78 -11.01 -11.69 20.19
C GLU A 78 -11.42 -11.67 21.67
N MET A 79 -10.45 -11.68 22.58
CA MET A 79 -10.69 -11.55 24.02
C MET A 79 -11.33 -10.20 24.38
N LEU A 80 -10.83 -9.10 23.82
CA LEU A 80 -11.43 -7.77 24.00
C LEU A 80 -12.84 -7.68 23.44
N LEU A 81 -13.07 -8.23 22.24
CA LEU A 81 -14.41 -8.29 21.64
C LEU A 81 -15.39 -9.08 22.50
N HIS A 82 -14.96 -10.21 23.04
CA HIS A 82 -15.78 -11.02 23.94
C HIS A 82 -16.16 -10.24 25.20
N LEU A 83 -15.19 -9.60 25.87
CA LEU A 83 -15.41 -8.77 27.04
C LEU A 83 -16.42 -7.63 26.76
N TYR A 84 -16.24 -6.93 25.63
CA TYR A 84 -17.11 -5.81 25.27
C TYR A 84 -18.53 -6.26 24.93
N ARG A 85 -18.68 -7.39 24.22
CA ARG A 85 -20.01 -7.99 23.95
C ARG A 85 -20.73 -8.35 25.24
N GLN A 86 -20.03 -8.96 26.19
CA GLN A 86 -20.61 -9.28 27.50
C GLN A 86 -21.06 -8.01 28.24
N ALA A 87 -20.24 -6.96 28.23
CA ALA A 87 -20.55 -5.69 28.90
C ALA A 87 -21.82 -5.00 28.34
N ILE A 88 -22.14 -5.19 27.06
CA ILE A 88 -23.32 -4.61 26.40
C ILE A 88 -24.49 -5.60 26.24
N GLY A 89 -24.39 -6.80 26.84
CA GLY A 89 -25.46 -7.81 26.79
C GLY A 89 -25.63 -8.50 25.42
N MET A 90 -24.58 -8.52 24.60
CA MET A 90 -24.49 -9.22 23.30
C MET A 90 -23.72 -10.54 23.38
N GLY A 91 -23.57 -11.11 24.59
CA GLY A 91 -22.82 -12.34 24.88
C GLY A 91 -23.68 -13.59 24.95
#